data_AF-A0AA49K9Q0-F1
#
_entry.id   AF-A0AA49K9Q0-F1
#
_cell.length_a   1.000
_cell.length_b   1.000
_cell.length_c   1.000
_cell.angle_alpha   90.00
_cell.angle_beta   90.00
_cell.angle_gamma   90.00
#
_symmetry.space_group_name_H-M   'P 1'
#
loop_
_entity.id
_entity.type
_entity.pdbx_description
1 polymer ?
#
loop_
_entity_poly.entity_id
_entity_poly.type
_entity_poly.pdbx_seq_one_letter_code
_entity_poly.pdbx_strand_id
1 'polypeptide(L)'
;MNYFILLVVVCLLTAGTEGKKDGYPVEYDNCAYICWNYDNAYCDKLCKDKKADSGYCYWAHITCYCYGLPDSEPVKTNGKCKSGKK
;
A
#
# COMPACT_ATOMS: atom_id res chain seq x y z
N MET A 1 -6.96 34.24 24.60
CA MET A 1 -6.38 34.12 23.24
C MET A 1 -5.28 33.07 23.28
N ASN A 2 -5.61 31.79 23.12
CA ASN A 2 -4.60 30.71 22.94
C ASN A 2 -5.24 29.38 22.51
N TYR A 3 -6.54 29.20 22.77
CA TYR A 3 -7.25 27.95 22.47
C TYR A 3 -7.34 27.65 20.97
N PHE A 4 -7.52 28.69 20.13
CA PHE A 4 -7.52 28.54 18.67
C PHE A 4 -6.18 28.04 18.12
N ILE A 5 -5.05 28.52 18.68
CA ILE A 5 -3.72 28.10 18.26
C ILE A 5 -3.48 26.64 18.66
N LEU A 6 -3.88 26.26 19.87
CA LEU A 6 -3.79 24.87 20.35
C LEU A 6 -4.64 23.91 19.50
N LEU A 7 -5.85 24.32 19.08
CA LEU A 7 -6.71 23.54 18.18
C LEU A 7 -6.07 23.32 16.81
N VAL A 8 -5.48 24.36 16.21
CA VAL A 8 -4.80 24.26 14.91
C VAL A 8 -3.57 23.36 14.99
N VAL A 9 -2.79 23.47 16.07
CA VAL A 9 -1.61 22.60 16.29
C VAL A 9 -2.02 21.14 16.44
N VAL A 10 -3.07 20.83 17.19
CA VAL A 10 -3.59 19.46 17.33
C VAL A 10 -4.06 18.89 15.99
N CYS A 11 -4.82 19.65 15.20
CA CYS A 11 -5.28 19.20 13.88
C CYS A 11 -4.12 18.89 12.91
N LEU A 12 -3.04 19.70 12.96
CA LEU A 12 -1.84 19.48 12.16
C LEU A 12 -1.07 18.22 12.57
N LEU A 13 -1.01 17.93 13.87
CA LEU A 13 -0.35 16.72 14.39
C LEU A 13 -1.10 15.44 13.99
N THR A 14 -2.43 15.48 13.93
CA THR A 14 -3.26 14.35 13.49
C THR A 14 -3.34 14.20 11.97
N ALA A 15 -3.13 15.28 11.21
CA ALA A 15 -3.16 15.23 9.74
C ALA A 15 -1.97 14.48 9.13
N GLY A 16 -0.89 14.27 9.90
CA GLY A 16 0.31 13.56 9.45
C GLY A 16 0.35 12.07 9.77
N THR A 17 -0.64 11.53 10.50
CA THR A 17 -0.74 10.08 10.71
C THR A 17 -1.53 9.47 9.56
N GLU A 18 -0.96 9.50 8.36
CA GLU A 18 -1.42 8.63 7.28
C GLU A 18 -1.22 7.20 7.77
N GLY A 19 -2.31 6.50 8.04
CA GLY A 19 -2.22 5.13 8.51
C GLY A 19 -1.52 4.31 7.43
N LYS A 20 -0.47 3.64 7.88
CA LYS A 20 0.36 2.77 7.08
C LYS A 20 -0.12 1.35 7.29
N LYS A 21 -0.30 0.62 6.19
CA LYS A 21 -0.69 -0.79 6.21
C LYS A 21 0.21 -1.61 5.32
N ASP A 22 0.35 -2.88 5.68
CA ASP A 22 1.13 -3.84 4.92
C ASP A 22 0.21 -4.76 4.13
N GLY A 23 0.62 -5.18 2.94
CA GLY A 23 -0.20 -6.08 2.15
C GLY A 23 0.25 -6.26 0.71
N TYR A 24 -0.52 -7.09 0.00
CA TYR A 24 -0.35 -7.32 -1.43
C TYR A 24 -1.11 -6.24 -2.19
N PRO A 25 -0.44 -5.24 -2.80
CA PRO A 25 -1.13 -4.21 -3.58
C PRO A 25 -1.88 -4.86 -4.75
N VAL A 26 -3.07 -4.34 -5.06
CA VAL A 26 -3.87 -4.82 -6.21
C VAL A 26 -3.90 -3.80 -7.34
N GLU A 27 -3.86 -4.28 -8.58
CA GLU A 27 -4.00 -3.44 -9.78
C GLU A 27 -5.47 -3.11 -10.03
N TYR A 28 -6.33 -4.13 -10.00
CA TYR A 28 -7.78 -4.03 -10.15
C TYR A 28 -8.46 -5.29 -9.60
N ASP A 29 -9.76 -5.22 -9.26
CA ASP A 29 -10.63 -6.33 -8.85
C ASP A 29 -9.94 -7.52 -8.12
N ASN A 30 -9.23 -7.19 -7.04
CA ASN A 30 -8.53 -8.13 -6.15
C ASN A 30 -7.36 -8.92 -6.80
N CYS A 31 -6.87 -8.46 -7.95
CA CYS A 31 -5.70 -8.97 -8.67
C CYS A 31 -4.44 -8.30 -8.15
N ALA A 32 -3.61 -9.06 -7.42
CA ALA A 32 -2.34 -8.56 -6.89
C ALA A 32 -1.27 -8.50 -7.99
N TYR A 33 -0.32 -7.58 -7.85
CA TYR A 33 0.82 -7.51 -8.76
C TYR A 33 1.70 -8.75 -8.63
N ILE A 34 1.93 -9.42 -9.76
CA ILE A 34 2.84 -10.56 -9.83
C ILE A 34 4.28 -10.08 -9.79
N CYS A 35 5.17 -10.87 -9.20
CA CYS A 35 6.60 -10.60 -9.30
C CYS A 35 7.10 -10.91 -10.70
N TRP A 36 7.73 -9.97 -11.37
CA TRP A 36 8.45 -10.24 -12.60
C TRP A 36 9.73 -11.04 -12.29
N ASN A 37 9.83 -12.31 -12.70
CA ASN A 37 11.02 -13.16 -12.50
C ASN A 37 11.52 -13.29 -11.04
N TYR A 38 10.64 -13.22 -10.04
CA TYR A 38 11.02 -13.21 -8.62
C TYR A 38 11.90 -12.01 -8.22
N ASP A 39 11.88 -10.93 -9.00
CA ASP A 39 12.73 -9.78 -8.78
C ASP A 39 12.22 -8.92 -7.63
N ASN A 40 13.03 -8.84 -6.56
CA ASN A 40 12.70 -8.03 -5.39
C ASN A 40 12.79 -6.52 -5.70
N ALA A 41 13.70 -6.10 -6.57
CA ALA A 41 13.87 -4.69 -6.92
C ALA A 41 12.66 -4.15 -7.68
N TYR A 42 12.04 -4.98 -8.53
CA TYR A 42 10.76 -4.70 -9.17
C TYR A 42 9.66 -4.43 -8.15
N CYS A 43 9.50 -5.32 -7.17
CA CYS A 43 8.48 -5.14 -6.13
C CYS A 43 8.77 -3.96 -5.21
N ASP A 44 10.03 -3.74 -4.83
CA ASP A 44 10.43 -2.56 -4.04
C ASP A 44 10.13 -1.25 -4.77
N LYS A 45 10.48 -1.18 -6.06
CA LYS A 45 10.15 -0.03 -6.91
C LYS A 45 8.64 0.19 -7.02
N LEU A 46 7.88 -0.86 -7.31
CA LEU A 46 6.41 -0.79 -7.40
C LEU A 46 5.79 -0.27 -6.10
N CYS A 47 6.23 -0.80 -4.95
CA CYS A 47 5.73 -0.40 -3.64
C CYS A 47 6.07 1.06 -3.35
N LYS A 48 7.30 1.52 -3.65
CA LYS A 48 7.70 2.92 -3.51
C LYS A 48 6.94 3.86 -4.45
N ASP A 49 6.67 3.43 -5.68
CA ASP A 49 5.83 4.18 -6.63
C ASP A 49 4.41 4.37 -6.06
N LYS A 50 3.92 3.40 -5.27
CA LYS A 50 2.66 3.44 -4.50
C LYS A 50 2.79 4.09 -3.11
N LYS A 51 3.87 4.82 -2.84
CA LYS A 51 4.12 5.52 -1.57
C LYS A 51 4.27 4.61 -0.34
N ALA A 52 4.57 3.33 -0.56
CA ALA A 52 4.99 2.43 0.51
C ALA A 52 6.45 2.71 0.92
N ASP A 53 6.85 2.22 2.09
CA ASP A 53 8.23 2.32 2.58
C ASP A 53 9.17 1.37 1.83
N SER A 54 8.71 0.15 1.54
CA SER A 54 9.48 -0.86 0.82
C SER A 54 8.60 -1.97 0.25
N GLY A 55 9.18 -2.86 -0.54
CA GLY A 55 8.49 -4.03 -1.07
C GLY A 55 9.42 -5.17 -1.43
N TYR A 56 8.87 -6.37 -1.53
CA TYR A 56 9.61 -7.56 -1.96
C TYR A 56 8.71 -8.55 -2.69
N CYS A 57 9.33 -9.50 -3.38
CA CYS A 57 8.61 -10.60 -3.99
C CYS A 57 8.33 -11.71 -2.98
N TYR A 58 7.06 -11.97 -2.70
CA TYR A 58 6.67 -13.11 -1.87
C TYR A 58 6.62 -14.40 -2.71
N TRP A 59 7.63 -15.25 -2.55
CA TRP A 59 7.85 -16.43 -3.40
C TRP A 59 6.72 -17.47 -3.34
N ALA A 60 5.98 -17.56 -2.23
CA ALA A 60 4.92 -18.56 -2.07
C ALA A 60 3.71 -18.30 -2.98
N HIS A 61 3.49 -17.05 -3.36
CA HIS A 61 2.40 -16.65 -4.26
C HIS A 61 2.89 -15.98 -5.54
N ILE A 62 4.21 -15.73 -5.67
CA ILE A 62 4.83 -14.99 -6.78
C ILE A 62 4.15 -13.63 -6.96
N THR A 63 3.87 -12.96 -5.85
CA THR A 63 3.22 -11.64 -5.82
C THR A 63 4.03 -10.66 -4.99
N CYS A 64 4.00 -9.39 -5.39
CA CYS A 64 4.63 -8.33 -4.61
C CYS A 64 3.90 -8.11 -3.29
N TYR A 65 4.66 -7.90 -2.23
CA TYR A 65 4.18 -7.52 -0.91
C TYR A 65 4.85 -6.20 -0.52
N CYS A 66 4.06 -5.23 -0.07
CA CYS A 66 4.54 -3.91 0.33
C CYS A 66 4.41 -3.70 1.82
N TYR A 67 5.38 -2.97 2.38
CA TYR A 67 5.36 -2.47 3.74
C TYR A 67 5.08 -0.97 3.76
N GLY A 68 4.14 -0.54 4.60
CA GLY A 68 3.83 0.85 4.83
C GLY A 68 3.07 1.54 3.68
N LEU A 69 2.22 0.81 2.95
CA LEU A 69 1.31 1.42 1.98
C LEU A 69 0.36 2.41 2.68
N PRO A 70 -0.02 3.52 2.03
CA PRO A 70 -1.05 4.40 2.56
C PRO A 70 -2.40 3.67 2.60
N ASP A 71 -3.26 4.03 3.55
CA ASP A 71 -4.61 3.44 3.69
C ASP A 71 -5.47 3.54 2.43
N SER A 72 -5.23 4.54 1.58
CA SER A 72 -5.91 4.73 0.30
C SER A 72 -5.59 3.64 -0.73
N GLU A 73 -4.43 2.98 -0.63
CA GLU A 73 -4.04 1.96 -1.61
C GLU A 73 -4.79 0.65 -1.36
N PRO A 74 -5.43 0.06 -2.39
CA PRO A 74 -6.14 -1.19 -2.22
C PRO A 74 -5.14 -2.34 -2.06
N VAL A 75 -5.39 -3.19 -1.06
CA VAL A 75 -4.64 -4.42 -0.81
C VAL A 75 -5.55 -5.63 -0.99
N LYS A 76 -4.95 -6.78 -1.28
CA LYS A 76 -5.67 -8.02 -1.55
C LYS A 76 -6.53 -8.42 -0.35
N THR A 77 -7.81 -8.64 -0.60
CA THR A 77 -8.76 -9.17 0.38
C THR A 77 -9.05 -10.64 0.10
N ASN A 78 -9.76 -11.30 1.02
CA ASN A 78 -10.14 -12.69 0.83
C ASN A 78 -11.02 -12.84 -0.44
N GLY A 79 -10.53 -13.57 -1.43
CA GLY A 79 -11.19 -13.75 -2.72
C GLY A 79 -10.21 -13.98 -3.87
N LYS A 80 -10.75 -14.43 -5.02
CA LYS A 80 -9.97 -14.59 -6.25
C LYS A 80 -9.87 -13.29 -7.02
N CYS A 81 -8.81 -13.17 -7.82
CA CYS A 81 -8.68 -12.12 -8.84
C CYS A 81 -9.78 -12.28 -9.89
N LYS A 82 -10.50 -11.20 -10.22
CA LYS A 82 -11.52 -11.22 -11.28
C LYS A 82 -11.00 -10.54 -12.55
N SER A 83 -9.93 -11.10 -13.09
CA SER A 83 -9.44 -10.78 -14.44
C SER A 83 -10.46 -11.27 -15.48
N GLY A 84 -11.43 -10.42 -15.83
CA GLY A 84 -12.43 -10.77 -16.84
C GLY A 84 -13.76 -10.02 -16.78
N LYS A 85 -13.98 -9.16 -15.77
CA LYS A 85 -15.13 -8.25 -15.77
C LYS A 85 -14.69 -6.85 -16.21
N LYS A 86 -14.45 -6.69 -17.51
CA LYS A 86 -14.52 -5.37 -18.16
C LYS A 86 -15.97 -5.06 -18.47
#